data_AF-A0A955V6E7-F1
#
_entry.id   AF-A0A955V6E7-F1
#
_cell.length_a   1.000
_cell.length_b   1.000
_cell.length_c   1.000
_cell.angle_alpha   90.00
_cell.angle_beta   90.00
_cell.angle_gamma   90.00
#
_symmetry.space_group_name_H-M   'P 1'
#
loop_
_entity.id
_entity.type
_entity.pdbx_description
1 polymer ?
#
loop_
_entity_poly.entity_id
_entity_poly.type
_entity_poly.pdbx_seq_one_letter_code
_entity_poly.pdbx_strand_id
1 'polypeptide(L)'
;MTDLREQLLRAGLVTEAQAEKAAETTDNRRDGQGGGGAGGHGRRRRGGRGGGNTQAKERVEATPYRTDEPSEDERKQAHKLATSARQDQNALRGGKRWYYVARNDEVPFVEVNDDAMERLSKGELAIVESRKGDAWMVAASVANELGQLDPSWIRVWNHG
;
A
#
# COMPACT_ATOMS: atom_id res chain seq x y z
N MET A 1 16.62 7.40 -38.04
CA MET A 1 16.39 6.83 -36.69
C MET A 1 15.20 7.57 -36.13
N THR A 2 14.04 6.92 -36.00
CA THR A 2 12.81 7.54 -35.49
C THR A 2 12.94 7.79 -34.00
N ASP A 3 12.61 9.00 -33.59
CA ASP A 3 12.67 9.47 -32.21
C ASP A 3 11.69 8.70 -31.31
N LEU A 4 12.11 8.39 -30.08
CA LEU A 4 11.35 7.61 -29.11
C LEU A 4 9.98 8.25 -28.84
N ARG A 5 9.92 9.58 -28.92
CA ARG A 5 8.68 10.37 -28.81
C ARG A 5 7.64 10.00 -29.87
N GLU A 6 8.05 9.85 -31.13
CA GLU A 6 7.14 9.49 -32.22
C GLU A 6 6.62 8.06 -32.08
N GLN A 7 7.46 7.15 -31.55
CA GLN A 7 7.04 5.77 -31.31
C GLN A 7 5.98 5.68 -30.20
N LEU A 8 6.12 6.50 -29.14
CA LEU A 8 5.16 6.54 -28.03
C LEU A 8 3.82 7.19 -28.41
N LEU A 9 3.85 8.23 -29.24
CA LEU A 9 2.63 8.85 -29.78
C LEU A 9 1.89 7.90 -30.73
N ARG A 10 2.62 7.22 -31.63
CA ARG A 10 2.03 6.29 -32.60
C ARG A 10 1.42 5.06 -31.94
N ALA A 11 1.94 4.64 -30.79
CA ALA A 11 1.41 3.53 -30.00
C ALA A 11 0.18 3.92 -29.15
N GLY A 12 -0.23 5.20 -29.13
CA GLY A 12 -1.37 5.67 -28.33
C GLY A 12 -1.15 5.59 -26.81
N LEU A 13 0.10 5.36 -26.39
CA LEU A 13 0.48 5.22 -24.98
C LEU A 13 0.60 6.57 -24.28
N VAL A 14 0.76 7.65 -25.06
CA VAL A 14 0.98 9.01 -24.55
C VAL A 14 0.21 9.98 -25.43
N THR A 15 -0.52 10.91 -24.81
CA THR A 15 -1.17 12.01 -25.53
C THR A 15 -0.18 13.14 -25.81
N GLU A 16 -0.41 13.92 -26.86
CA GLU A 16 0.50 15.01 -27.27
C GLU A 16 0.80 16.01 -26.13
N ALA A 17 -0.21 16.31 -25.31
CA ALA A 17 -0.09 17.15 -24.12
C ALA A 17 0.79 16.56 -23.00
N GLN A 18 0.89 15.23 -22.91
CA GLN A 18 1.77 14.55 -21.95
C GLN A 18 3.22 14.50 -22.45
N ALA A 19 3.42 14.38 -23.77
CA ALA A 19 4.74 14.41 -24.38
C ALA A 19 5.40 15.81 -24.23
N GLU A 20 4.61 16.88 -24.29
CA GLU A 20 5.10 18.26 -24.15
C GLU A 20 5.56 18.57 -22.72
N LYS A 21 4.78 18.18 -21.70
CA LYS A 21 5.16 18.35 -20.27
C LYS A 21 6.42 17.58 -19.88
N ALA A 22 6.70 16.45 -20.55
CA ALA A 22 7.90 15.68 -20.29
C ALA A 22 9.17 16.37 -20.83
N ALA A 23 9.07 17.14 -21.91
CA ALA A 23 10.19 17.92 -22.44
C ALA A 23 10.53 19.12 -21.54
N GLU A 24 9.51 19.77 -20.99
CA GLU A 24 9.64 21.00 -20.17
C GLU A 24 10.29 20.75 -18.79
N THR A 25 10.28 19.52 -18.29
CA THR A 25 10.83 19.18 -16.97
C THR A 25 12.32 18.84 -16.96
N THR A 26 12.94 18.69 -18.14
CA THR A 26 14.35 18.29 -18.26
C THR A 26 15.36 19.44 -18.12
N ASP A 27 14.94 20.70 -18.29
CA ASP A 27 15.86 21.85 -18.27
C ASP A 27 16.10 22.46 -16.87
N ASN A 28 15.30 22.12 -15.86
CA ASN A 28 15.33 22.81 -14.55
C ASN A 28 16.28 22.20 -13.49
N ARG A 29 17.25 21.35 -13.88
CA ARG A 29 18.16 20.67 -12.92
C ARG A 29 19.66 20.90 -13.14
N ARG A 30 20.05 22.03 -13.73
CA ARG A 30 21.47 22.42 -13.85
C ARG A 30 21.72 23.88 -13.49
N ASP A 31 21.42 24.29 -12.27
CA ASP A 31 22.07 25.47 -11.67
C ASP A 31 22.05 25.39 -10.15
N GLY A 32 23.23 25.34 -9.54
CA GLY A 32 23.38 25.33 -8.08
C GLY A 32 24.69 24.75 -7.57
N GLN A 33 25.83 25.25 -8.07
CA GLN A 33 27.17 24.92 -7.56
C GLN A 33 27.94 26.22 -7.26
N GLY A 34 28.49 26.32 -6.03
CA GLY A 34 29.40 27.39 -5.54
C GLY A 34 28.98 27.88 -4.16
N GLY A 35 29.61 27.47 -3.05
CA GLY A 35 30.94 27.89 -2.54
C GLY A 35 30.68 28.53 -1.17
N GLY A 36 31.13 28.01 -0.03
CA GLY A 36 32.49 28.06 0.52
C GLY A 36 32.44 28.81 1.86
N GLY A 37 33.05 28.31 2.94
CA GLY A 37 33.16 29.06 4.20
C GLY A 37 33.34 28.21 5.45
N ALA A 38 34.56 28.25 5.99
CA ALA A 38 35.05 27.48 7.14
C ALA A 38 34.71 28.12 8.50
N GLY A 39 34.71 27.29 9.55
CA GLY A 39 35.07 27.69 10.91
C GLY A 39 34.05 27.41 12.01
N GLY A 40 34.45 26.65 13.03
CA GLY A 40 33.85 26.77 14.38
C GLY A 40 33.58 25.47 15.12
N HIS A 41 34.40 25.19 16.14
CA HIS A 41 34.30 24.09 17.09
C HIS A 41 32.99 24.04 17.91
N GLY A 42 32.47 22.84 18.14
CA GLY A 42 31.42 22.58 19.13
C GLY A 42 31.32 21.10 19.52
N ARG A 43 31.46 20.80 20.81
CA ARG A 43 31.66 19.47 21.40
C ARG A 43 30.38 18.61 21.45
N ARG A 44 30.57 17.29 21.27
CA ARG A 44 29.97 16.12 21.97
C ARG A 44 28.50 16.22 22.45
N ARG A 45 27.64 15.35 21.91
CA ARG A 45 26.64 14.48 22.60
C ARG A 45 25.96 13.60 21.52
N ARG A 46 26.27 12.30 21.46
CA ARG A 46 25.57 11.18 22.12
C ARG A 46 24.19 10.87 21.48
N GLY A 47 24.10 9.72 20.82
CA GLY A 47 22.84 8.99 20.61
C GLY A 47 22.44 8.81 19.14
N GLY A 48 22.62 7.60 18.62
CA GLY A 48 22.39 7.24 17.22
C GLY A 48 20.97 7.50 16.74
N ARG A 49 20.88 8.25 15.64
CA ARG A 49 19.74 8.22 14.70
C ARG A 49 19.91 6.97 13.84
N GLY A 50 19.29 5.86 14.26
CA GLY A 50 19.19 4.65 13.46
C GLY A 50 18.04 4.76 12.45
N GLY A 51 18.38 4.49 11.18
CA GLY A 51 17.53 4.09 10.05
C GLY A 51 16.11 4.67 9.99
N GLY A 52 15.76 5.55 9.06
CA GLY A 52 16.16 5.45 7.66
C GLY A 52 15.72 4.13 7.05
N ASN A 53 14.47 3.70 7.28
CA ASN A 53 13.85 2.65 6.47
C ASN A 53 12.66 3.23 5.71
N THR A 54 13.00 4.04 4.71
CA THR A 54 12.18 4.28 3.52
C THR A 54 12.11 2.95 2.76
N GLN A 55 11.42 1.96 3.32
CA GLN A 55 11.17 0.71 2.62
C GLN A 55 10.02 0.94 1.65
N ALA A 56 10.41 0.98 0.38
CA ALA A 56 9.68 0.48 -0.76
C ALA A 56 8.16 0.67 -0.66
N LYS A 57 7.67 1.77 -1.22
CA LYS A 57 6.37 1.77 -1.89
C LYS A 57 6.49 0.84 -3.09
N GLU A 58 6.50 -0.46 -2.82
CA GLU A 58 6.33 -1.48 -3.83
C GLU A 58 4.92 -1.30 -4.36
N ARG A 59 4.87 -0.91 -5.63
CA ARG A 59 3.67 -0.62 -6.37
C ARG A 59 2.90 -1.93 -6.46
N VAL A 60 1.92 -2.10 -5.57
CA VAL A 60 0.94 -3.18 -5.60
C VAL A 60 0.38 -3.23 -7.03
N GLU A 61 0.77 -4.26 -7.78
CA GLU A 61 0.12 -4.58 -9.03
C GLU A 61 -1.32 -4.93 -8.66
N ALA A 62 -2.22 -3.97 -8.92
CA ALA A 62 -3.64 -4.16 -8.70
C ALA A 62 -4.09 -5.29 -9.63
N THR A 63 -4.26 -6.48 -9.07
CA THR A 63 -5.08 -7.51 -9.70
C THR A 63 -6.42 -6.85 -10.07
N PRO A 64 -6.95 -7.07 -11.29
CA PRO A 64 -8.18 -6.42 -11.72
C PRO A 64 -9.35 -7.02 -10.93
N TYR A 65 -9.60 -6.47 -9.75
CA TYR A 65 -10.83 -6.69 -9.02
C TYR A 65 -11.99 -6.18 -9.88
N ARG A 66 -13.10 -6.92 -9.85
CA ARG A 66 -14.34 -6.51 -10.51
C ARG A 66 -14.66 -5.05 -10.15
N THR A 67 -14.85 -4.23 -11.17
CA THR A 67 -15.36 -2.86 -11.03
C THR A 67 -16.89 -2.81 -10.92
N ASP A 68 -17.57 -3.92 -11.18
CA ASP A 68 -19.01 -4.03 -11.01
C ASP A 68 -19.39 -3.98 -9.53
N GLU A 69 -20.47 -3.27 -9.20
CA GLU A 69 -20.99 -3.30 -7.84
C GLU A 69 -21.44 -4.73 -7.48
N PRO A 70 -20.97 -5.31 -6.36
CA PRO A 70 -21.39 -6.65 -5.97
C PRO A 70 -22.87 -6.66 -5.63
N SER A 71 -23.56 -7.70 -6.09
CA SER A 71 -24.98 -7.95 -5.83
C SER A 71 -25.28 -8.07 -4.33
N GLU A 72 -26.54 -7.94 -3.93
CA GLU A 72 -26.93 -8.10 -2.52
C GLU A 72 -26.60 -9.50 -1.98
N ASP A 73 -26.72 -10.53 -2.81
CA ASP A 73 -26.40 -11.90 -2.43
C ASP A 73 -24.88 -12.12 -2.28
N GLU A 74 -24.06 -11.58 -3.19
CA GLU A 74 -22.60 -11.58 -3.04
C GLU A 74 -22.18 -10.84 -1.76
N ARG A 75 -22.82 -9.71 -1.45
CA ARG A 75 -22.57 -8.95 -0.21
C ARG A 75 -22.92 -9.76 1.04
N LYS A 76 -24.05 -10.48 1.04
CA LYS A 76 -24.44 -11.37 2.14
C LYS A 76 -23.46 -12.53 2.29
N GLN A 77 -23.03 -13.11 1.17
CA GLN A 77 -22.05 -14.20 1.16
C GLN A 77 -20.69 -13.73 1.68
N ALA A 78 -20.20 -12.57 1.23
CA ALA A 78 -18.97 -11.96 1.73
C ALA A 78 -19.05 -11.69 3.23
N HIS A 79 -20.16 -11.15 3.72
CA HIS A 79 -20.37 -10.94 5.16
C HIS A 79 -20.30 -12.24 5.95
N LYS A 80 -21.00 -13.28 5.50
CA LYS A 80 -20.99 -14.60 6.14
C LYS A 80 -19.58 -15.19 6.16
N LEU A 81 -18.91 -15.19 5.00
CA LEU A 81 -17.56 -15.71 4.83
C LEU A 81 -16.56 -15.00 5.76
N ALA A 82 -16.50 -13.66 5.70
CA ALA A 82 -15.59 -12.86 6.51
C ALA A 82 -15.81 -13.08 8.02
N THR A 83 -17.07 -13.17 8.45
CA THR A 83 -17.42 -13.34 9.86
C THR A 83 -17.09 -14.74 10.36
N SER A 84 -17.37 -15.79 9.59
CA SER A 84 -17.07 -17.17 9.97
C SER A 84 -15.58 -17.50 9.97
N ALA A 85 -14.80 -16.78 9.15
CA ALA A 85 -13.36 -17.00 9.00
C ALA A 85 -12.48 -16.12 9.89
N ARG A 86 -13.10 -15.36 10.80
CA ARG A 86 -12.39 -14.47 11.73
C ARG A 86 -11.38 -15.27 12.54
N GLN A 87 -10.11 -14.88 12.46
CA GLN A 87 -9.06 -15.46 13.29
C GLN A 87 -9.23 -15.01 14.75
N ASP A 88 -8.80 -15.83 15.70
CA ASP A 88 -8.76 -15.46 17.10
C ASP A 88 -7.78 -14.29 17.30
N GLN A 89 -8.34 -13.12 17.61
CA GLN A 89 -7.53 -11.91 17.80
C GLN A 89 -6.62 -12.01 19.02
N ASN A 90 -6.98 -12.76 20.06
CA ASN A 90 -6.14 -12.89 21.24
C ASN A 90 -4.86 -13.67 20.92
N ALA A 91 -4.96 -14.70 20.08
CA ALA A 91 -3.81 -15.50 19.63
C ALA A 91 -2.85 -14.70 18.74
N LEU A 92 -3.35 -13.70 18.01
CA LEU A 92 -2.56 -12.88 17.08
C LEU A 92 -2.10 -11.55 17.68
N ARG A 93 -2.60 -11.16 18.86
CA ARG A 93 -2.29 -9.88 19.50
C ARG A 93 -0.88 -9.86 20.09
N GLY A 94 -0.20 -8.72 20.00
CA GLY A 94 1.12 -8.51 20.58
C GLY A 94 1.49 -7.04 20.69
N GLY A 95 2.77 -6.76 20.94
CA GLY A 95 3.26 -5.39 21.19
C GLY A 95 3.52 -4.53 19.95
N LYS A 96 3.31 -5.07 18.74
CA LYS A 96 3.53 -4.34 17.48
C LYS A 96 2.23 -3.79 16.94
N ARG A 97 2.32 -2.72 16.15
CA ARG A 97 1.17 -2.06 15.52
C ARG A 97 1.27 -2.19 14.01
N TRP A 98 0.22 -2.71 13.39
CA TRP A 98 0.04 -2.67 11.94
C TRP A 98 -0.98 -1.59 11.59
N TYR A 99 -0.55 -0.55 10.89
CA TYR A 99 -1.42 0.54 10.45
C TYR A 99 -2.07 0.19 9.11
N TYR A 100 -3.33 0.57 8.91
CA TYR A 100 -4.05 0.35 7.66
C TYR A 100 -4.96 1.54 7.36
N VAL A 101 -5.37 1.69 6.09
CA VAL A 101 -6.36 2.70 5.69
C VAL A 101 -7.74 2.07 5.82
N ALA A 102 -8.60 2.62 6.67
CA ALA A 102 -9.97 2.15 6.86
C ALA A 102 -10.92 2.69 5.78
N ARG A 103 -12.17 2.21 5.77
CA ARG A 103 -13.18 2.64 4.78
C ARG A 103 -13.50 4.13 4.86
N ASN A 104 -13.37 4.71 6.05
CA ASN A 104 -13.62 6.13 6.32
C ASN A 104 -12.39 7.01 6.09
N ASP A 105 -11.37 6.52 5.39
CA ASP A 105 -10.09 7.19 5.12
C ASP A 105 -9.26 7.53 6.37
N GLU A 106 -9.63 7.00 7.55
CA GLU A 106 -8.80 7.07 8.74
C GLU A 106 -7.67 6.04 8.67
N VAL A 107 -6.62 6.25 9.47
CA VAL A 107 -5.48 5.35 9.58
C VAL A 107 -5.41 4.73 10.98
N PRO A 108 -6.32 3.78 11.30
CA PRO A 108 -6.24 3.02 12.55
C PRO A 108 -5.08 2.03 12.54
N PHE A 109 -4.94 1.29 13.66
CA PHE A 109 -3.99 0.20 13.78
C PHE A 109 -4.60 -1.01 14.48
N VAL A 110 -4.07 -2.19 14.16
CA VAL A 110 -4.28 -3.42 14.95
C VAL A 110 -3.00 -3.79 15.68
N GLU A 111 -3.15 -4.29 16.90
CA GLU A 111 -2.04 -4.85 17.67
C GLU A 111 -1.78 -6.29 17.24
N VAL A 112 -0.53 -6.59 16.87
CA VAL A 112 -0.11 -7.89 16.34
C VAL A 112 1.15 -8.37 17.04
N ASN A 113 1.31 -9.69 17.15
CA ASN A 113 2.55 -10.32 17.57
C ASN A 113 3.52 -10.47 16.38
N ASP A 114 4.72 -11.00 16.63
CA ASP A 114 5.76 -11.13 15.62
C ASP A 114 5.36 -12.09 14.47
N ASP A 115 4.72 -13.21 14.81
CA ASP A 115 4.21 -14.19 13.83
C ASP A 115 3.17 -13.55 12.90
N ALA A 116 2.15 -12.90 13.46
CA ALA A 116 1.11 -12.22 12.70
C ALA A 116 1.68 -11.10 11.81
N MET A 117 2.68 -10.35 12.30
CA MET A 117 3.38 -9.34 11.52
C MET A 117 4.09 -9.95 10.30
N GLU A 118 4.81 -11.05 10.48
CA GLU A 118 5.49 -11.76 9.39
C GLU A 118 4.48 -12.30 8.37
N ARG A 119 3.40 -12.92 8.83
CA ARG A 119 2.34 -13.49 7.99
C ARG A 119 1.58 -12.43 7.20
N LEU A 120 1.28 -11.27 7.80
CA LEU A 120 0.71 -10.12 7.07
C LEU A 120 1.69 -9.60 6.00
N SER A 121 2.98 -9.53 6.33
CA SER A 121 4.02 -9.06 5.39
C SER A 121 4.15 -9.98 4.18
N LYS A 122 4.03 -11.30 4.39
CA LYS A 122 4.08 -12.33 3.34
C LYS A 122 2.76 -12.53 2.59
N GLY A 123 1.68 -11.88 3.01
CA GLY A 123 0.37 -12.08 2.37
C GLY A 123 -0.42 -13.29 2.83
N GLU A 124 0.03 -14.00 3.87
CA GLU A 124 -0.63 -15.17 4.44
C GLU A 124 -1.85 -14.81 5.31
N LEU A 125 -1.86 -13.57 5.81
CA LEU A 125 -2.99 -12.94 6.49
C LEU A 125 -3.41 -11.68 5.74
N ALA A 126 -4.67 -11.31 5.91
CA ALA A 126 -5.24 -10.06 5.44
C ALA A 126 -6.04 -9.38 6.55
N ILE A 127 -6.09 -8.05 6.52
CA ILE A 127 -6.99 -7.25 7.36
C ILE A 127 -8.23 -6.94 6.53
N VAL A 128 -9.39 -7.33 7.07
CA VAL A 128 -10.70 -7.03 6.49
C VAL A 128 -11.49 -6.14 7.44
N GLU A 129 -12.38 -5.32 6.86
CA GLU A 129 -13.21 -4.38 7.60
C GLU A 129 -14.68 -4.49 7.16
N SER A 130 -15.56 -4.66 8.14
CA SER A 130 -17.01 -4.64 7.92
C SER A 130 -17.50 -3.24 7.55
N ARG A 131 -18.73 -3.14 7.02
CA ARG A 131 -19.36 -1.83 6.75
C ARG A 131 -19.66 -1.02 8.01
N LYS A 132 -19.60 -1.64 9.19
CA LYS A 132 -19.78 -0.98 10.49
C LYS A 132 -18.47 -0.44 11.06
N GLY A 133 -17.33 -0.70 10.42
CA GLY A 133 -16.00 -0.28 10.87
C GLY A 133 -15.26 -1.32 11.72
N ASP A 134 -15.85 -2.50 11.95
CA ASP A 134 -15.19 -3.57 12.69
C ASP A 134 -14.11 -4.22 11.81
N ALA A 135 -12.86 -4.24 12.30
CA ALA A 135 -11.75 -4.85 11.59
C ALA A 135 -11.21 -6.12 12.28
N TRP A 136 -10.82 -7.10 11.47
CA TRP A 136 -10.17 -8.32 11.95
C TRP A 136 -9.29 -8.96 10.88
N MET A 137 -8.52 -9.96 11.30
CA MET A 137 -7.65 -10.72 10.40
C MET A 137 -8.33 -11.99 9.90
N VAL A 138 -8.08 -12.32 8.63
CA VAL A 138 -8.48 -13.57 7.96
C VAL A 138 -7.29 -14.18 7.23
N ALA A 139 -7.36 -15.47 6.91
CA ALA A 139 -6.35 -16.14 6.11
C ALA A 139 -6.36 -15.67 4.64
N ALA A 140 -5.22 -15.82 3.94
CA ALA A 140 -5.07 -15.46 2.53
C ALA A 140 -6.12 -16.09 1.61
N SER A 141 -6.48 -17.36 1.82
CA SER A 141 -7.50 -18.05 1.01
C SER A 141 -8.85 -17.34 1.08
N VAL A 142 -9.23 -16.91 2.28
CA VAL A 142 -10.48 -16.18 2.53
C VAL A 142 -10.41 -14.77 1.96
N ALA A 143 -9.26 -14.10 2.08
CA ALA A 143 -9.04 -12.80 1.46
C ALA A 143 -9.20 -12.87 -0.07
N ASN A 144 -8.69 -13.93 -0.70
CA ASN A 144 -8.86 -14.16 -2.13
C ASN A 144 -10.33 -14.32 -2.52
N GLU A 145 -11.07 -15.17 -1.80
CA GLU A 145 -12.51 -15.35 -2.03
C GLU A 145 -13.30 -14.05 -1.81
N LEU A 146 -13.01 -13.30 -0.75
CA LEU A 146 -13.61 -12.00 -0.50
C LEU A 146 -13.29 -11.00 -1.61
N GLY A 147 -12.07 -11.04 -2.14
CA GLY A 147 -11.67 -10.22 -3.28
C GLY A 147 -12.49 -10.49 -4.53
N GLN A 148 -12.97 -11.72 -4.73
CA GLN A 148 -13.83 -12.05 -5.86
C GLN A 148 -15.31 -11.69 -5.62
N LEU A 149 -15.78 -11.73 -4.36
CA LEU A 149 -17.16 -11.44 -3.99
C LEU A 149 -17.42 -9.95 -3.76
N ASP A 150 -16.65 -9.31 -2.89
CA ASP A 150 -16.78 -7.89 -2.53
C ASP A 150 -15.39 -7.37 -2.11
N PRO A 151 -14.59 -6.86 -3.07
CA PRO A 151 -13.24 -6.36 -2.81
C PRO A 151 -13.19 -5.25 -1.75
N SER A 152 -14.31 -4.55 -1.52
CA SER A 152 -14.37 -3.43 -0.59
C SER A 152 -14.16 -3.85 0.87
N TRP A 153 -14.15 -5.14 1.19
CA TRP A 153 -13.82 -5.66 2.51
C TRP A 153 -12.33 -5.60 2.85
N ILE A 154 -11.46 -5.71 1.85
CA ILE A 154 -10.02 -5.89 2.07
C ILE A 154 -9.36 -4.52 2.30
N ARG A 155 -8.61 -4.39 3.39
CA ARG A 155 -7.83 -3.18 3.72
C ARG A 155 -6.35 -3.37 3.57
N VAL A 156 -5.87 -4.56 3.94
CA VAL A 156 -4.47 -4.95 3.79
C VAL A 156 -4.43 -6.37 3.31
N TRP A 157 -3.77 -6.59 2.18
CA TRP A 157 -3.36 -7.90 1.73
C TRP A 157 -2.20 -7.74 0.74
N ASN A 158 -1.05 -8.30 1.07
CA ASN A 158 0.08 -8.35 0.15
C ASN A 158 -0.11 -9.59 -0.71
N HIS A 159 -0.30 -9.46 -2.02
CA HIS A 159 -0.22 -10.61 -2.92
C HIS A 159 1.26 -10.92 -3.14
N GLY A 160 1.66 -12.14 -2.79
CA GLY A 160 2.99 -12.68 -3.14
C GLY A 160 3.05 -13.19 -4.56
#